data_AF-E4Y316-F1
#
_entry.id   AF-E4Y316-F1
#
_cell.length_a   1.000
_cell.length_b   1.000
_cell.length_c   1.000
_cell.angle_alpha   90.00
_cell.angle_beta   90.00
_cell.angle_gamma   90.00
#
_symmetry.space_group_name_H-M   'P 1'
#
loop_
_entity.id
_entity.type
_entity.pdbx_description
1 polymer ?
#
loop_
_entity_poly.entity_id
_entity_poly.type
_entity_poly.pdbx_seq_one_letter_code
_entity_poly.pdbx_strand_id
1 'polypeptide(L)'
;MDVQRNKITKYLFAAIYIIFMILILAYNKGNYQNIELRQSQVSFETKRPLSRVKNFTETDSRETTTICKNRLRLNLTDLTVRYPELEGQINTEDGRCIFKKPYSHLNSLLDFDATLEPSAIFSPSKCVDEDIIFGVKSRPGSRSTRNAIRESWLGRDLWKSLNYEIKVVFIIAKENIEIHKIEEEKKEHGDILFLDFSESFHHLVYKDVGYLHFIKEKCPQARLVFKGDDDILLVPQNLQHELDIIKNKENKIEATGCYKSRADVIRNPRSRYFLPEEIFQDDFFAPYYPGASYVTTGKFALKMEDALLRTKIIPMDDVFIGELIKEANLTYR
;
A
#
# COMPACT_ATOMS: atom_id res chain seq x y z
N MET A 1 -33.43 15.60 -20.31
CA MET A 1 -32.13 16.17 -19.92
C MET A 1 -31.02 15.11 -19.78
N ASP A 2 -31.32 13.82 -19.63
CA ASP A 2 -30.29 12.76 -19.52
C ASP A 2 -29.59 12.33 -20.82
N VAL A 3 -30.21 12.54 -21.98
CA VAL A 3 -29.62 12.12 -23.27
C VAL A 3 -28.46 13.04 -23.70
N GLN A 4 -28.42 14.30 -23.25
CA GLN A 4 -27.31 15.21 -23.55
C GLN A 4 -26.12 15.04 -22.60
N ARG A 5 -26.32 14.68 -21.32
CA ARG A 5 -25.21 14.38 -20.39
C ARG A 5 -24.37 13.21 -20.90
N ASN A 6 -25.00 12.14 -21.36
CA ASN A 6 -24.30 10.95 -21.90
C ASN A 6 -23.51 11.21 -23.18
N LYS A 7 -23.90 12.22 -23.99
CA LYS A 7 -23.11 12.63 -25.15
C LYS A 7 -21.88 13.41 -24.71
N ILE A 8 -22.03 14.33 -23.76
CA ILE A 8 -20.94 15.16 -23.25
C ILE A 8 -19.86 14.29 -22.56
N THR A 9 -20.23 13.28 -21.78
CA THR A 9 -19.25 12.34 -21.19
C THR A 9 -18.50 11.56 -22.26
N LYS A 10 -19.18 11.05 -23.31
CA LYS A 10 -18.52 10.33 -24.40
C LYS A 10 -17.52 11.21 -25.18
N TYR A 11 -17.85 12.48 -25.42
CA TYR A 11 -16.92 13.41 -26.05
C TYR A 11 -15.75 13.79 -25.15
N LEU A 12 -15.96 13.87 -23.83
CA LEU A 12 -14.88 14.10 -22.86
C LEU A 12 -13.89 12.93 -22.84
N PHE A 13 -14.37 11.68 -22.82
CA PHE A 13 -13.53 10.50 -22.87
C PHE A 13 -12.77 10.38 -24.21
N ALA A 14 -13.42 10.69 -25.33
CA ALA A 14 -12.75 10.73 -26.63
C ALA A 14 -11.67 11.82 -26.67
N ALA A 15 -11.92 13.00 -26.10
CA ALA A 15 -10.94 14.07 -26.04
C ALA A 15 -9.74 13.71 -25.14
N ILE A 16 -9.98 13.10 -23.98
CA ILE A 16 -8.91 12.61 -23.08
C ILE A 16 -8.08 11.53 -23.77
N TYR A 17 -8.73 10.60 -24.48
CA TYR A 17 -8.04 9.54 -25.23
C TYR A 17 -7.18 10.09 -26.37
N ILE A 18 -7.67 11.10 -27.10
CA ILE A 18 -6.91 11.77 -28.17
C ILE A 18 -5.72 12.55 -27.59
N ILE A 19 -5.90 13.29 -26.50
CA ILE A 19 -4.81 13.99 -25.81
C ILE A 19 -3.75 12.99 -25.33
N PHE A 20 -4.17 11.85 -24.78
CA PHE A 20 -3.28 10.79 -24.33
C PHE A 20 -2.50 10.13 -25.47
N MET A 21 -3.15 9.87 -26.61
CA MET A 21 -2.48 9.39 -27.82
C MET A 21 -1.48 10.41 -28.39
N ILE A 22 -1.81 11.70 -28.36
CA ILE A 22 -0.89 12.77 -28.76
C ILE A 22 0.32 12.83 -27.81
N LEU A 23 0.13 12.65 -26.51
CA LEU A 23 1.23 12.60 -25.53
C LEU A 23 2.13 11.37 -25.73
N ILE A 24 1.58 10.21 -26.05
CA ILE A 24 2.35 9.00 -26.39
C ILE A 24 3.15 9.21 -27.69
N LEU A 25 2.53 9.82 -28.71
CA LEU A 25 3.20 10.13 -29.97
C LEU A 25 4.29 11.21 -29.80
N ALA A 26 4.09 12.16 -28.89
CA ALA A 26 5.09 13.16 -28.53
C ALA A 26 6.24 12.55 -27.71
N TYR A 27 5.94 11.63 -26.79
CA TYR A 27 6.92 10.88 -26.01
C TYR A 27 7.82 10.01 -26.90
N ASN A 28 7.26 9.38 -27.93
CA ASN A 28 8.00 8.53 -28.87
C ASN A 28 8.82 9.31 -29.92
N LYS A 29 8.67 10.64 -30.03
CA LYS A 29 9.39 11.47 -31.03
C LYS A 29 10.69 12.13 -30.55
N GLY A 30 11.15 11.82 -29.34
CA GLY A 30 12.55 12.01 -28.92
C GLY A 30 12.99 13.44 -28.58
N ASN A 31 13.50 13.61 -27.36
CA ASN A 31 14.74 14.36 -27.07
C ASN A 31 15.12 14.21 -25.59
N TYR A 32 16.03 13.27 -25.32
CA TYR A 32 16.78 13.24 -24.06
C TYR A 32 17.87 14.32 -24.12
N GLN A 33 17.78 15.31 -23.24
CA GLN A 33 18.98 16.00 -22.76
C GLN A 33 19.20 15.61 -21.30
N ASN A 34 20.40 15.09 -21.05
CA ASN A 34 20.95 14.80 -19.73
C ASN A 34 20.78 16.03 -18.82
N ILE A 35 20.08 15.85 -17.71
CA ILE A 35 20.20 16.75 -16.56
C ILE A 35 21.09 16.04 -15.55
N GLU A 36 22.41 16.28 -15.68
CA GLU A 36 23.36 16.11 -14.59
C GLU A 36 22.98 17.09 -13.47
N LEU A 37 22.46 16.58 -12.36
CA LEU A 37 22.39 17.37 -11.13
C LEU A 37 23.75 17.29 -10.44
N ARG A 38 24.51 18.39 -10.56
CA ARG A 38 25.75 18.68 -9.85
C ARG A 38 25.65 18.31 -8.36
N GLN A 39 26.53 17.42 -7.92
CA GLN A 39 26.85 17.28 -6.50
C GLN A 39 27.70 18.50 -6.06
N SER A 40 27.14 19.35 -5.21
CA SER A 40 27.94 20.30 -4.43
C SER A 40 28.56 19.55 -3.26
N GLN A 41 29.89 19.41 -3.28
CA GLN A 41 30.69 18.93 -2.16
C GLN A 41 30.53 19.88 -0.98
N VAL A 42 30.02 19.38 0.15
CA VAL A 42 30.22 19.98 1.46
C VAL A 42 31.06 19.01 2.27
N SER A 43 32.31 19.39 2.52
CA SER A 43 33.24 18.68 3.38
C SER A 43 32.77 18.75 4.83
N PHE A 44 32.61 17.61 5.50
CA PHE A 44 32.56 17.55 6.96
C PHE A 44 33.81 16.86 7.48
N GLU A 45 34.52 17.59 8.35
CA GLU A 45 35.71 17.15 9.05
C GLU A 45 35.44 15.94 9.95
N THR A 46 36.46 15.11 10.08
CA THR A 46 36.43 13.86 10.85
C THR A 46 36.88 14.06 12.30
N LYS A 47 36.30 13.23 13.17
CA LYS A 47 36.74 12.77 14.51
C LYS A 47 36.31 13.59 15.73
N ARG A 48 35.62 12.90 16.66
CA ARG A 48 36.24 12.33 17.89
C ARG A 48 35.31 11.35 18.63
N PRO A 49 35.85 10.51 19.54
CA PRO A 49 35.34 9.16 19.82
C PRO A 49 34.36 9.07 21.00
N LEU A 50 33.68 7.93 21.03
CA LEU A 50 32.91 7.36 22.15
C LEU A 50 33.53 7.64 23.52
N SER A 51 32.74 8.21 24.42
CA SER A 51 32.99 8.18 25.85
C SER A 51 31.76 7.74 26.63
N ARG A 52 31.88 6.52 27.17
CA ARG A 52 31.54 6.09 28.54
C ARG A 52 30.13 6.45 29.07
N VAL A 53 29.29 5.41 29.10
CA VAL A 53 28.10 5.28 29.94
C VAL A 53 28.40 5.78 31.37
N LYS A 54 27.67 6.80 31.81
CA LYS A 54 27.54 7.16 33.22
C LYS A 54 26.19 6.63 33.71
N ASN A 55 26.25 5.77 34.72
CA ASN A 55 25.11 5.35 35.52
C ASN A 55 24.44 6.60 36.10
N PHE A 56 23.16 6.82 35.79
CA PHE A 56 22.35 7.81 36.45
C PHE A 56 21.53 7.11 37.53
N THR A 57 21.82 7.49 38.77
CA THR A 57 21.09 7.16 39.99
C THR A 57 19.69 7.74 39.95
N GLU A 58 18.73 6.98 40.47
CA GLU A 58 17.38 7.43 40.83
C GLU A 58 17.44 8.76 41.61
N THR A 59 16.80 9.78 41.05
CA THR A 59 16.27 10.89 41.83
C THR A 59 14.83 11.11 41.42
N ASP A 60 13.95 10.84 42.39
CA ASP A 60 12.54 11.17 42.45
C ASP A 60 12.31 12.66 42.11
N SER A 61 11.69 12.92 40.98
CA SER A 61 11.02 14.20 40.70
C SER A 61 9.74 13.94 39.93
N ARG A 62 8.63 14.06 40.65
CA ARG A 62 7.26 14.08 40.15
C ARG A 62 7.07 15.17 39.09
N GLU A 63 7.09 14.79 37.82
CA GLU A 63 6.41 15.50 36.74
C GLU A 63 5.53 14.49 36.00
N THR A 64 4.23 14.77 36.02
CA THR A 64 3.15 13.97 35.44
C THR A 64 3.32 13.79 33.94
N THR A 65 3.99 12.73 33.50
CA THR A 65 4.01 12.32 32.10
C THR A 65 2.64 11.73 31.74
N THR A 66 1.95 12.35 30.80
CA THR A 66 0.60 12.04 30.33
C THR A 66 0.46 10.58 29.89
N ILE A 67 -0.03 9.70 30.78
CA ILE A 67 -0.28 8.28 30.48
C ILE A 67 -1.61 8.13 29.72
N CYS A 68 -1.67 8.64 28.50
CA CYS A 68 -2.75 8.29 27.58
C CYS A 68 -2.43 6.96 26.89
N LYS A 69 -3.45 6.20 26.47
CA LYS A 69 -3.26 4.88 25.84
C LYS A 69 -3.12 5.02 24.32
N ASN A 70 -2.22 4.22 23.72
CA ASN A 70 -2.12 4.01 22.27
C ASN A 70 -2.01 2.50 21.96
N ARG A 71 -2.52 2.07 20.81
CA ARG A 71 -2.58 0.64 20.43
C ARG A 71 -1.22 0.10 20.02
N LEU A 72 -0.37 0.97 19.47
CA LEU A 72 0.99 0.65 19.06
C LEU A 72 1.94 0.38 20.23
N ARG A 73 1.51 0.68 21.47
CA ARG A 73 2.28 0.57 22.72
C ARG A 73 3.61 1.35 22.69
N LEU A 74 3.63 2.46 21.96
CA LEU A 74 4.78 3.38 21.98
C LEU A 74 4.91 4.04 23.34
N ASN A 75 6.14 4.07 23.87
CA ASN A 75 6.49 4.97 24.96
C ASN A 75 6.61 6.38 24.39
N LEU A 76 5.61 7.21 24.68
CA LEU A 76 5.55 8.57 24.14
C LEU A 76 6.62 9.48 24.72
N THR A 77 7.12 9.19 25.92
CA THR A 77 8.24 9.93 26.53
C THR A 77 9.50 9.73 25.71
N ASP A 78 9.83 8.48 25.39
CA ASP A 78 11.01 8.13 24.57
C ASP A 78 10.86 8.73 23.17
N LEU A 79 9.64 8.67 22.61
CA LEU A 79 9.33 9.28 21.32
C LEU A 79 9.59 10.79 21.33
N THR A 80 9.12 11.54 22.35
CA THR A 80 9.34 12.98 22.43
C THR A 80 10.79 13.36 22.73
N VAL A 81 11.53 12.50 23.45
CA VAL A 81 12.98 12.70 23.67
C VAL A 81 13.74 12.58 22.34
N ARG A 82 13.37 11.62 21.50
CA ARG A 82 13.98 11.43 20.18
C ARG A 82 13.52 12.45 19.15
N TYR A 83 12.28 12.90 19.25
CA TYR A 83 11.64 13.86 18.36
C TYR A 83 11.08 15.05 19.15
N PRO A 84 11.94 16.00 19.58
CA PRO A 84 11.54 17.12 20.43
C PRO A 84 10.42 18.00 19.84
N GLU A 85 10.24 18.02 18.52
CA GLU A 85 9.15 18.74 17.86
C GLU A 85 7.75 18.18 18.15
N LEU A 86 7.65 16.98 18.73
CA LEU A 86 6.41 16.36 19.20
C LEU A 86 6.09 16.72 20.65
N GLU A 87 7.03 17.32 21.39
CA GLU A 87 6.82 17.74 22.76
C GLU A 87 5.69 18.80 22.84
N GLY A 88 4.78 18.62 23.79
CA GLY A 88 3.61 19.48 23.95
C GLY A 88 2.57 19.38 22.82
N GLN A 89 2.73 18.47 21.85
CA GLN A 89 1.79 18.29 20.73
C GLN A 89 0.73 17.20 20.98
N ILE A 90 0.87 16.49 22.10
CA ILE A 90 0.02 15.35 22.47
C ILE A 90 -1.00 15.80 23.51
N ASN A 91 -2.27 15.69 23.14
CA ASN A 91 -3.39 15.93 24.03
C ASN A 91 -4.00 14.59 24.46
N THR A 92 -4.76 14.61 25.56
CA THR A 92 -5.58 13.48 25.98
C THR A 92 -7.05 13.79 25.74
N GLU A 93 -7.73 12.95 24.97
CA GLU A 93 -9.18 13.00 24.78
C GLU A 93 -9.73 11.59 25.05
N ASP A 94 -10.71 11.48 25.95
CA ASP A 94 -11.30 10.20 26.38
C ASP A 94 -10.26 9.13 26.77
N GLY A 95 -9.14 9.55 27.37
CA GLY A 95 -8.04 8.67 27.78
C GLY A 95 -7.12 8.18 26.66
N ARG A 96 -7.30 8.67 25.42
CA ARG A 96 -6.45 8.36 24.26
C ARG A 96 -5.50 9.50 23.94
N CYS A 97 -4.34 9.13 23.41
CA CYS A 97 -3.34 10.08 22.93
C CYS A 97 -3.74 10.62 21.56
N ILE A 98 -3.84 11.94 21.43
CA ILE A 98 -4.23 12.59 20.19
C ILE A 98 -3.28 13.74 19.87
N PHE A 99 -2.60 13.62 18.73
CA PHE A 99 -1.89 14.71 18.08
C PHE A 99 -2.86 15.71 17.46
N LYS A 100 -2.64 16.99 17.71
CA LYS A 100 -3.31 18.10 17.01
C LYS A 100 -2.55 18.49 15.75
N LYS A 101 -3.15 19.37 14.94
CA LYS A 101 -2.44 19.94 13.77
C LYS A 101 -1.16 20.64 14.25
N PRO A 102 -0.03 20.48 13.54
CA PRO A 102 0.11 19.88 12.21
C PRO A 102 0.32 18.35 12.20
N TYR A 103 0.35 17.66 13.35
CA TYR A 103 0.72 16.24 13.49
C TYR A 103 -0.46 15.27 13.54
N SER A 104 -1.68 15.72 13.26
CA SER A 104 -2.90 14.90 13.39
C SER A 104 -2.92 13.66 12.49
N HIS A 105 -2.08 13.58 11.44
CA HIS A 105 -1.91 12.38 10.63
C HIS A 105 -1.31 11.20 11.40
N LEU A 106 -0.52 11.49 12.44
CA LEU A 106 0.11 10.47 13.30
C LEU A 106 -0.90 9.76 14.22
N ASN A 107 -2.14 10.27 14.37
CA ASN A 107 -3.15 9.58 15.17
C ASN A 107 -3.46 8.17 14.63
N SER A 108 -3.48 8.02 13.30
CA SER A 108 -3.63 6.70 12.69
C SER A 108 -2.44 5.77 12.92
N LEU A 109 -1.25 6.32 13.21
CA LEU A 109 -0.09 5.53 13.64
C LEU A 109 -0.24 5.06 15.09
N LEU A 110 -0.74 5.94 15.98
CA LEU A 110 -1.00 5.58 17.39
C LEU A 110 -2.11 4.53 17.54
N ASP A 111 -3.09 4.54 16.64
CA ASP A 111 -4.18 3.58 16.58
C ASP A 111 -3.80 2.26 15.88
N PHE A 112 -2.61 2.17 15.29
CA PHE A 112 -2.13 0.96 14.62
C PHE A 112 -1.93 -0.19 15.61
N ASP A 113 -2.31 -1.41 15.19
CA ASP A 113 -2.14 -2.64 15.96
C ASP A 113 -1.39 -3.68 15.13
N ALA A 114 -0.11 -3.88 15.43
CA ALA A 114 0.73 -4.83 14.69
C ALA A 114 0.30 -6.31 14.85
N THR A 115 -0.66 -6.60 15.74
CA THR A 115 -1.20 -7.94 16.00
C THR A 115 -2.59 -8.16 15.42
N LEU A 116 -3.15 -7.15 14.73
CA LEU A 116 -4.47 -7.25 14.12
C LEU A 116 -4.43 -8.20 12.93
N GLU A 117 -5.24 -9.26 13.02
CA GLU A 117 -5.54 -10.15 11.90
C GLU A 117 -6.86 -9.70 11.23
N PRO A 118 -6.82 -9.19 9.99
CA PRO A 118 -8.01 -8.65 9.33
C PRO A 118 -8.97 -9.78 8.93
N SER A 119 -10.17 -9.75 9.50
CA SER A 119 -11.25 -10.67 9.10
C SER A 119 -12.09 -10.07 7.98
N ALA A 120 -12.62 -10.91 7.09
CA ALA A 120 -13.55 -10.49 6.05
C ALA A 120 -15.00 -10.50 6.58
N ILE A 121 -15.70 -9.38 6.48
CA ILE A 121 -17.15 -9.27 6.70
C ILE A 121 -17.88 -10.04 5.60
N PHE A 122 -17.44 -9.83 4.36
CA PHE A 122 -17.77 -10.71 3.23
C PHE A 122 -16.65 -10.64 2.19
N SER A 123 -16.60 -11.69 1.36
CA SER A 123 -15.62 -11.82 0.29
C SER A 123 -16.27 -12.34 -1.00
N PRO A 124 -15.60 -12.15 -2.16
CA PRO A 124 -16.03 -12.74 -3.42
C PRO A 124 -16.03 -14.28 -3.39
N SER A 125 -16.64 -14.89 -4.41
CA SER A 125 -16.62 -16.34 -4.60
C SER A 125 -15.19 -16.86 -4.85
N LYS A 126 -14.98 -18.16 -4.58
CA LYS A 126 -13.72 -18.84 -4.91
C LYS A 126 -13.41 -18.77 -6.40
N CYS A 127 -12.13 -18.76 -6.75
CA CYS A 127 -11.69 -18.96 -8.12
C CYS A 127 -12.10 -20.36 -8.60
N VAL A 128 -12.39 -20.46 -9.88
CA VAL A 128 -12.64 -21.69 -10.62
C VAL A 128 -11.46 -21.86 -11.57
N ASP A 129 -11.44 -21.10 -12.66
CA ASP A 129 -10.48 -21.25 -13.77
C ASP A 129 -9.77 -19.92 -14.13
N GLU A 130 -9.80 -18.92 -13.25
CA GLU A 130 -9.19 -17.61 -13.54
C GLU A 130 -7.66 -17.67 -13.59
N ASP A 131 -7.08 -17.16 -14.68
CA ASP A 131 -5.63 -17.06 -14.89
C ASP A 131 -5.01 -15.97 -14.01
N ILE A 132 -5.69 -14.82 -13.90
CA ILE A 132 -5.20 -13.63 -13.20
C ILE A 132 -6.23 -13.16 -12.18
N ILE A 133 -5.80 -12.99 -10.94
CA ILE A 133 -6.56 -12.27 -9.93
C ILE A 133 -6.02 -10.85 -9.78
N PHE A 134 -6.89 -9.85 -9.94
CA PHE A 134 -6.61 -8.44 -9.74
C PHE A 134 -7.15 -7.97 -8.39
N GLY A 135 -6.26 -7.72 -7.43
CA GLY A 135 -6.56 -7.02 -6.19
C GLY A 135 -6.37 -5.52 -6.36
N VAL A 136 -7.44 -4.76 -6.17
CA VAL A 136 -7.42 -3.30 -6.26
C VAL A 136 -7.80 -2.71 -4.90
N LYS A 137 -6.85 -2.06 -4.22
CA LYS A 137 -7.14 -1.33 -2.98
C LYS A 137 -8.03 -0.13 -3.32
N SER A 138 -9.17 -0.04 -2.64
CA SER A 138 -10.14 1.04 -2.82
C SER A 138 -10.71 1.47 -1.46
N ARG A 139 -11.63 2.43 -1.44
CA ARG A 139 -12.34 2.87 -0.22
C ARG A 139 -13.85 2.72 -0.40
N PRO A 140 -14.66 2.52 0.64
CA PRO A 140 -16.12 2.40 0.51
C PRO A 140 -16.75 3.53 -0.33
N GLY A 141 -16.32 4.78 -0.12
CA GLY A 141 -16.80 5.94 -0.88
C GLY A 141 -16.44 5.97 -2.38
N SER A 142 -15.48 5.16 -2.84
CA SER A 142 -14.95 5.18 -4.22
C SER A 142 -15.74 4.31 -5.21
N ARG A 143 -17.07 4.14 -5.04
CA ARG A 143 -17.88 3.28 -5.93
C ARG A 143 -17.81 3.71 -7.40
N SER A 144 -17.83 5.01 -7.67
CA SER A 144 -17.68 5.53 -9.04
C SER A 144 -16.33 5.18 -9.68
N THR A 145 -15.24 5.22 -8.90
CA THR A 145 -13.90 4.81 -9.36
C THR A 145 -13.87 3.32 -9.69
N ARG A 146 -14.43 2.47 -8.82
CA ARG A 146 -14.54 1.04 -9.09
C ARG A 146 -15.35 0.74 -10.35
N ASN A 147 -16.48 1.43 -10.56
CA ASN A 147 -17.27 1.31 -11.79
C ASN A 147 -16.45 1.71 -13.02
N ALA A 148 -15.72 2.83 -12.96
CA ALA A 148 -14.86 3.25 -14.05
C ALA A 148 -13.79 2.19 -14.37
N ILE A 149 -13.20 1.55 -13.36
CA ILE A 149 -12.23 0.45 -13.54
C ILE A 149 -12.87 -0.76 -14.21
N ARG A 150 -14.06 -1.19 -13.75
CA ARG A 150 -14.85 -2.29 -14.36
C ARG A 150 -15.20 -2.02 -15.82
N GLU A 151 -15.53 -0.77 -16.14
CA GLU A 151 -15.93 -0.33 -17.49
C GLU A 151 -14.73 0.02 -18.40
N SER A 152 -13.50 -0.05 -17.88
CA SER A 152 -12.27 0.27 -18.63
C SER A 152 -11.25 -0.87 -18.58
N TRP A 153 -10.12 -0.68 -17.89
CA TRP A 153 -8.94 -1.53 -17.99
C TRP A 153 -9.08 -2.90 -17.29
N LEU A 154 -10.12 -3.10 -16.46
CA LEU A 154 -10.51 -4.43 -15.94
C LEU A 154 -11.83 -4.94 -16.54
N GLY A 155 -12.24 -4.44 -17.70
CA GLY A 155 -13.37 -4.98 -18.44
C GLY A 155 -13.10 -6.45 -18.86
N ARG A 156 -14.01 -7.35 -18.49
CA ARG A 156 -13.85 -8.81 -18.76
C ARG A 156 -13.65 -9.12 -20.25
N ASP A 157 -14.38 -8.46 -21.14
CA ASP A 157 -14.27 -8.68 -22.58
C ASP A 157 -12.89 -8.30 -23.14
N LEU A 158 -12.25 -7.28 -22.55
CA LEU A 158 -10.89 -6.87 -22.92
C LEU A 158 -9.88 -7.97 -22.62
N TRP A 159 -9.92 -8.53 -21.42
CA TRP A 159 -8.99 -9.60 -21.02
C TRP A 159 -9.27 -10.92 -21.75
N LYS A 160 -10.55 -11.23 -22.00
CA LYS A 160 -10.93 -12.38 -22.82
C LYS A 160 -10.37 -12.27 -24.24
N SER A 161 -10.36 -11.08 -24.83
CA SER A 161 -9.73 -10.84 -26.14
C SER A 161 -8.21 -11.06 -26.15
N LEU A 162 -7.57 -10.99 -24.98
CA LEU A 162 -6.14 -11.27 -24.78
C LEU A 162 -5.89 -12.73 -24.36
N ASN A 163 -6.92 -13.60 -24.39
CA ASN A 163 -6.89 -14.99 -23.95
C ASN A 163 -6.53 -15.16 -22.46
N TYR A 164 -7.10 -14.31 -21.60
CA TYR A 164 -7.00 -14.44 -20.15
C TYR A 164 -8.39 -14.40 -19.50
N GLU A 165 -8.65 -15.35 -18.61
CA GLU A 165 -9.78 -15.26 -17.69
C GLU A 165 -9.34 -14.57 -16.40
N ILE A 166 -10.13 -13.59 -15.93
CA ILE A 166 -9.74 -12.72 -14.82
C ILE A 166 -10.78 -12.70 -13.71
N LYS A 167 -10.30 -12.59 -12.47
CA LYS A 167 -11.12 -12.21 -11.32
C LYS A 167 -10.67 -10.86 -10.80
N VAL A 168 -11.61 -9.92 -10.66
CA VAL A 168 -11.38 -8.62 -10.02
C VAL A 168 -11.84 -8.70 -8.58
N VAL A 169 -11.06 -8.14 -7.66
CA VAL A 169 -11.35 -8.04 -6.24
C VAL A 169 -11.02 -6.62 -5.78
N PHE A 170 -12.03 -5.83 -5.45
CA PHE A 170 -11.85 -4.55 -4.80
C PHE A 170 -11.76 -4.74 -3.29
N ILE A 171 -10.66 -4.29 -2.70
CA ILE A 171 -10.34 -4.49 -1.28
C ILE A 171 -10.66 -3.19 -0.54
N ILE A 172 -11.64 -3.25 0.37
CA ILE A 172 -12.13 -2.10 1.13
C ILE A 172 -12.24 -2.45 2.63
N ALA A 173 -12.19 -1.44 3.49
CA ALA A 173 -12.40 -1.58 4.93
C ALA A 173 -13.51 -0.62 5.42
N LYS A 174 -13.84 -0.64 6.72
CA LYS A 174 -14.92 0.19 7.29
C LYS A 174 -14.59 1.67 7.18
N GLU A 175 -15.56 2.47 6.73
CA GLU A 175 -15.51 3.92 6.71
C GLU A 175 -16.86 4.46 7.19
N ASN A 176 -17.01 5.78 7.33
CA ASN A 176 -18.29 6.42 7.64
C ASN A 176 -19.25 6.41 6.41
N ILE A 177 -19.57 5.21 5.95
CA ILE A 177 -20.50 4.91 4.85
C ILE A 177 -21.48 3.85 5.36
N GLU A 178 -22.74 4.02 4.99
CA GLU A 178 -23.79 3.08 5.35
C GLU A 178 -23.54 1.71 4.71
N ILE A 179 -23.46 0.67 5.54
CA ILE A 179 -23.10 -0.70 5.11
C ILE A 179 -24.02 -1.20 3.99
N HIS A 180 -25.30 -0.84 4.01
CA HIS A 180 -26.27 -1.25 2.97
C HIS A 180 -25.83 -0.85 1.55
N LYS A 181 -25.14 0.29 1.37
CA LYS A 181 -24.65 0.73 0.05
C LYS A 181 -23.55 -0.18 -0.48
N ILE A 182 -22.75 -0.74 0.42
CA ILE A 182 -21.69 -1.71 0.09
C ILE A 182 -22.32 -3.07 -0.20
N GLU A 183 -23.35 -3.47 0.56
CA GLU A 183 -24.09 -4.71 0.32
C GLU A 183 -24.83 -4.70 -1.03
N GLU A 184 -25.40 -3.56 -1.41
CA GLU A 184 -25.99 -3.35 -2.75
C GLU A 184 -24.94 -3.55 -3.85
N GLU A 185 -23.77 -2.90 -3.74
CA GLU A 185 -22.70 -3.05 -4.71
C GLU A 185 -22.18 -4.50 -4.77
N LYS A 186 -22.02 -5.14 -3.61
CA LYS A 186 -21.66 -6.56 -3.52
C LYS A 186 -22.67 -7.43 -4.24
N LYS A 187 -23.97 -7.18 -4.07
CA LYS A 187 -25.03 -7.94 -4.75
C LYS A 187 -25.01 -7.73 -6.26
N GLU A 188 -24.66 -6.53 -6.71
CA GLU A 188 -24.61 -6.17 -8.13
C GLU A 188 -23.38 -6.77 -8.85
N HIS A 189 -22.20 -6.73 -8.23
CA HIS A 189 -20.95 -7.07 -8.91
C HIS A 189 -20.23 -8.31 -8.36
N GLY A 190 -20.43 -8.65 -7.07
CA GLY A 190 -19.84 -9.83 -6.44
C GLY A 190 -18.32 -9.80 -6.26
N ASP A 191 -17.69 -8.64 -6.43
CA ASP A 191 -16.23 -8.46 -6.50
C ASP A 191 -15.64 -7.67 -5.32
N ILE A 192 -16.38 -7.52 -4.23
CA ILE A 192 -15.94 -6.76 -3.05
C ILE A 192 -15.40 -7.70 -1.95
N LEU A 193 -14.15 -7.48 -1.55
CA LEU A 193 -13.57 -7.98 -0.31
C LEU A 193 -13.67 -6.88 0.76
N PHE A 194 -14.59 -7.05 1.71
CA PHE A 194 -14.85 -6.06 2.77
C PHE A 194 -14.27 -6.54 4.11
N LEU A 195 -13.26 -5.82 4.61
CA LEU A 195 -12.49 -6.21 5.80
C LEU A 195 -12.93 -5.44 7.06
N ASP A 196 -12.88 -6.11 8.22
CA ASP A 196 -13.29 -5.56 9.51
C ASP A 196 -12.16 -4.79 10.22
N PHE A 197 -11.84 -3.63 9.68
CA PHE A 197 -11.07 -2.59 10.38
C PHE A 197 -11.42 -1.21 9.83
N SER A 198 -11.06 -0.14 10.53
CA SER A 198 -11.36 1.23 10.08
C SER A 198 -10.31 1.72 9.07
N GLU A 199 -10.76 2.29 7.96
CA GLU A 199 -9.90 2.91 6.94
C GLU A 199 -8.99 3.98 7.54
N SER A 200 -7.69 3.84 7.30
CA SER A 200 -6.70 4.85 7.62
C SER A 200 -5.45 4.61 6.77
N PHE A 201 -4.56 5.62 6.69
CA PHE A 201 -3.33 5.48 5.93
C PHE A 201 -2.43 4.34 6.45
N HIS A 202 -2.19 4.30 7.77
CA HIS A 202 -1.34 3.27 8.38
C HIS A 202 -2.01 1.88 8.41
N HIS A 203 -3.33 1.81 8.21
CA HIS A 203 -4.09 0.55 8.13
C HIS A 203 -4.15 -0.05 6.72
N LEU A 204 -3.59 0.61 5.70
CA LEU A 204 -3.59 0.06 4.34
C LEU A 204 -2.94 -1.32 4.26
N VAL A 205 -1.94 -1.58 5.11
CA VAL A 205 -1.24 -2.87 5.20
C VAL A 205 -2.19 -4.04 5.49
N TYR A 206 -3.27 -3.81 6.26
CA TYR A 206 -4.24 -4.86 6.55
C TYR A 206 -5.07 -5.25 5.32
N LYS A 207 -5.17 -4.37 4.31
CA LYS A 207 -5.76 -4.75 3.01
C LYS A 207 -4.89 -5.76 2.29
N ASP A 208 -3.58 -5.56 2.32
CA ASP A 208 -2.64 -6.46 1.67
C ASP A 208 -2.62 -7.82 2.39
N VAL A 209 -2.63 -7.83 3.73
CA VAL A 209 -2.79 -9.05 4.55
C VAL A 209 -4.10 -9.77 4.21
N GLY A 210 -5.24 -9.06 4.24
CA GLY A 210 -6.54 -9.64 3.93
C GLY A 210 -6.63 -10.17 2.49
N TYR A 211 -5.95 -9.53 1.55
CA TYR A 211 -5.89 -9.99 0.16
C TYR A 211 -5.05 -11.26 0.01
N LEU A 212 -3.92 -11.37 0.71
CA LEU A 212 -3.10 -12.59 0.74
C LEU A 212 -3.89 -13.78 1.33
N HIS A 213 -4.61 -13.58 2.44
CA HIS A 213 -5.50 -14.61 2.97
C HIS A 213 -6.59 -15.00 1.97
N PHE A 214 -7.23 -14.02 1.31
CA PHE A 214 -8.23 -14.29 0.28
C PHE A 214 -7.63 -15.15 -0.85
N ILE A 215 -6.41 -14.85 -1.32
CA ILE A 215 -5.74 -15.65 -2.34
C ILE A 215 -5.56 -17.09 -1.85
N LYS A 216 -5.01 -17.30 -0.65
CA LYS A 216 -4.78 -18.65 -0.12
C LYS A 216 -6.07 -19.45 0.05
N GLU A 217 -7.12 -18.83 0.57
CA GLU A 217 -8.39 -19.52 0.89
C GLU A 217 -9.28 -19.74 -0.33
N LYS A 218 -9.32 -18.77 -1.25
CA LYS A 218 -10.32 -18.69 -2.31
C LYS A 218 -9.73 -18.89 -3.70
N CYS A 219 -8.46 -18.59 -3.89
CA CYS A 219 -7.79 -18.62 -5.20
C CYS A 219 -6.39 -19.24 -5.17
N PRO A 220 -6.13 -20.37 -4.46
CA PRO A 220 -4.78 -20.93 -4.35
C PRO A 220 -4.22 -21.43 -5.71
N GLN A 221 -5.10 -21.67 -6.68
CA GLN A 221 -4.74 -22.10 -8.04
C GLN A 221 -4.47 -20.95 -9.01
N ALA A 222 -4.66 -19.69 -8.60
CA ALA A 222 -4.45 -18.55 -9.48
C ALA A 222 -3.01 -18.55 -10.01
N ARG A 223 -2.83 -18.38 -11.32
CA ARG A 223 -1.50 -18.42 -11.93
C ARG A 223 -0.74 -17.14 -11.65
N LEU A 224 -1.44 -16.02 -11.70
CA LEU A 224 -0.90 -14.68 -11.57
C LEU A 224 -1.76 -13.86 -10.62
N VAL A 225 -1.09 -13.01 -9.85
CA VAL A 225 -1.69 -12.11 -8.87
C VAL A 225 -1.22 -10.71 -9.20
N PHE A 226 -2.16 -9.80 -9.38
CA PHE A 226 -1.90 -8.37 -9.52
C PHE A 226 -2.38 -7.66 -8.26
N LYS A 227 -1.56 -6.75 -7.73
CA LYS A 227 -1.98 -5.75 -6.74
C LYS A 227 -1.84 -4.37 -7.35
N GLY A 228 -2.81 -3.50 -7.14
CA GLY A 228 -2.72 -2.08 -7.44
C GLY A 228 -3.69 -1.23 -6.62
N ASP A 229 -3.61 0.08 -6.80
CA ASP A 229 -4.51 1.05 -6.17
C ASP A 229 -5.63 1.47 -7.14
N ASP A 230 -6.70 2.11 -6.65
CA ASP A 230 -7.84 2.51 -7.49
C ASP A 230 -7.62 3.81 -8.27
N ASP A 231 -6.47 4.47 -8.10
CA ASP A 231 -6.07 5.70 -8.77
C ASP A 231 -5.02 5.49 -9.89
N ILE A 232 -4.81 4.25 -10.31
CA ILE A 232 -3.93 3.90 -11.44
C ILE A 232 -4.70 3.52 -12.71
N LEU A 233 -4.00 3.55 -13.84
CA LEU A 233 -4.44 3.01 -15.12
C LEU A 233 -3.44 1.95 -15.58
N LEU A 234 -3.90 0.70 -15.69
CA LEU A 234 -3.14 -0.36 -16.32
C LEU A 234 -3.42 -0.39 -17.83
N VAL A 235 -2.38 -0.58 -18.63
CA VAL A 235 -2.51 -0.87 -20.06
C VAL A 235 -2.34 -2.39 -20.24
N PRO A 236 -3.40 -3.16 -20.53
CA PRO A 236 -3.33 -4.64 -20.54
C PRO A 236 -2.28 -5.22 -21.48
N GLN A 237 -2.03 -4.56 -22.62
CA GLN A 237 -1.00 -4.98 -23.58
C GLN A 237 0.42 -4.92 -22.97
N ASN A 238 0.70 -3.91 -22.14
CA ASN A 238 1.97 -3.82 -21.44
C ASN A 238 2.09 -4.92 -20.38
N LEU A 239 0.99 -5.23 -19.69
CA LEU A 239 1.00 -6.34 -18.73
C LEU A 239 1.27 -7.67 -19.44
N GLN A 240 0.68 -7.93 -20.61
CA GLN A 240 0.92 -9.16 -21.36
C GLN A 240 2.42 -9.43 -21.59
N HIS A 241 3.18 -8.41 -21.99
CA HIS A 241 4.64 -8.50 -22.14
C HIS A 241 5.35 -8.90 -20.83
N GLU A 242 4.97 -8.27 -19.72
CA GLU A 242 5.52 -8.59 -18.40
C GLU A 242 5.16 -10.01 -17.93
N LEU A 243 3.96 -10.48 -18.27
CA LEU A 243 3.51 -11.84 -17.98
C LEU A 243 4.29 -12.89 -18.75
N ASP A 244 4.66 -12.60 -20.01
CA ASP A 244 5.47 -13.52 -20.81
C ASP A 244 6.88 -13.70 -20.20
N ILE A 245 7.43 -12.65 -19.59
CA ILE A 245 8.72 -12.73 -18.87
C ILE A 245 8.59 -13.59 -17.61
N ILE A 246 7.51 -13.43 -16.83
CA ILE A 246 7.24 -14.26 -15.64
C ILE A 246 7.00 -15.73 -16.03
N LYS A 247 6.31 -15.98 -17.15
CA LYS A 247 6.02 -17.34 -17.64
C LYS A 247 7.26 -18.07 -18.14
N ASN A 248 8.29 -17.35 -18.57
CA ASN A 248 9.52 -17.97 -19.02
C ASN A 248 10.27 -18.60 -17.83
N LYS A 249 10.18 -19.93 -17.74
CA LYS A 249 10.78 -20.75 -16.66
C LYS A 249 12.30 -20.59 -16.54
N GLU A 250 12.98 -20.18 -17.61
CA GLU A 250 14.43 -19.96 -17.60
C GLU A 250 14.81 -18.74 -16.75
N ASN A 251 13.93 -17.75 -16.68
CA ASN A 251 14.22 -16.49 -16.00
C ASN A 251 14.14 -16.58 -14.47
N LYS A 252 13.43 -17.59 -13.93
CA LYS A 252 13.14 -17.75 -12.48
C LYS A 252 12.52 -16.51 -11.80
N ILE A 253 12.00 -15.56 -12.58
CA ILE A 253 11.38 -14.33 -12.08
C ILE A 253 9.95 -14.67 -11.65
N GLU A 254 9.66 -14.51 -10.36
CA GLU A 254 8.34 -14.80 -9.81
C GLU A 254 7.51 -13.53 -9.51
N ALA A 255 8.10 -12.33 -9.67
CA ALA A 255 7.44 -11.03 -9.53
C ALA A 255 8.08 -9.93 -10.39
N THR A 256 7.28 -8.95 -10.84
CA THR A 256 7.71 -7.78 -11.62
C THR A 256 6.93 -6.53 -11.21
N GLY A 257 7.58 -5.38 -11.28
CA GLY A 257 6.99 -4.07 -11.04
C GLY A 257 8.07 -2.99 -10.96
N CYS A 258 7.68 -1.73 -10.88
CA CYS A 258 8.64 -0.70 -10.50
C CYS A 258 9.03 -0.94 -9.05
N TYR A 259 10.30 -1.21 -8.72
CA TYR A 259 10.73 -1.36 -7.33
C TYR A 259 11.62 -0.21 -6.88
N LYS A 260 11.62 0.06 -5.58
CA LYS A 260 12.58 0.93 -4.91
C LYS A 260 13.60 0.07 -4.18
N SER A 261 14.87 0.38 -4.36
CA SER A 261 15.96 -0.20 -3.56
C SER A 261 16.57 0.85 -2.66
N ARG A 262 16.96 0.43 -1.44
CA ARG A 262 17.68 1.25 -0.45
C ARG A 262 16.99 2.60 -0.15
N ALA A 263 15.67 2.61 -0.01
CA ALA A 263 14.94 3.81 0.37
C ALA A 263 15.16 4.11 1.87
N ASP A 264 15.44 5.37 2.21
CA ASP A 264 15.62 5.81 3.60
C ASP A 264 14.32 5.72 4.39
N VAL A 265 14.43 5.33 5.66
CA VAL A 265 13.32 5.43 6.61
C VAL A 265 13.10 6.88 7.00
N ILE A 266 11.88 7.37 6.79
CA ILE A 266 11.56 8.77 7.05
C ILE A 266 11.36 8.99 8.54
N ARG A 267 12.34 9.63 9.18
CA ARG A 267 12.33 9.98 10.62
C ARG A 267 11.79 11.39 10.91
N ASN A 268 11.19 12.07 9.94
CA ASN A 268 10.59 13.40 10.13
C ASN A 268 9.09 13.27 10.52
N PRO A 269 8.67 13.65 11.74
CA PRO A 269 7.29 13.53 12.20
C PRO A 269 6.26 14.35 11.41
N ARG A 270 6.70 15.36 10.65
CA ARG A 270 5.81 16.12 9.75
C ARG A 270 5.44 15.35 8.48
N SER A 271 6.16 14.28 8.16
CA SER A 271 5.83 13.42 7.04
C SER A 271 4.69 12.47 7.40
N ARG A 272 3.77 12.23 6.45
CA ARG A 272 2.79 11.15 6.58
C ARG A 272 3.42 9.76 6.60
N TYR A 273 4.64 9.63 6.09
CA TYR A 273 5.43 8.40 6.04
C TYR A 273 6.40 8.29 7.23
N PHE A 274 6.20 9.10 8.28
CA PHE A 274 7.02 9.05 9.48
C PHE A 274 6.96 7.66 10.11
N LEU A 275 8.12 7.03 10.29
CA LEU A 275 8.25 5.77 10.97
C LEU A 275 9.33 5.90 12.04
N PRO A 276 8.98 5.93 13.34
CA PRO A 276 9.95 6.05 14.42
C PRO A 276 10.79 4.77 14.61
N GLU A 277 11.98 4.91 15.20
CA GLU A 277 12.94 3.82 15.42
C GLU A 277 12.37 2.73 16.34
N GLU A 278 11.49 3.13 17.25
CA GLU A 278 10.75 2.27 18.16
C GLU A 278 9.85 1.26 17.41
N ILE A 279 9.45 1.59 16.17
CA ILE A 279 8.67 0.69 15.30
C ILE A 279 9.58 -0.08 14.35
N PHE A 280 10.54 0.62 13.73
CA PHE A 280 11.40 0.07 12.69
C PHE A 280 12.83 0.58 12.87
N GLN A 281 13.75 -0.30 13.25
CA GLN A 281 15.09 0.07 13.72
C GLN A 281 16.06 0.39 12.58
N ASP A 282 15.94 -0.27 11.43
CA ASP A 282 16.87 -0.10 10.32
C ASP A 282 16.74 1.30 9.69
N ASP A 283 17.83 1.82 9.14
CA ASP A 283 17.86 3.12 8.46
C ASP A 283 17.33 3.07 7.02
N PHE A 284 17.24 1.86 6.45
CA PHE A 284 16.79 1.63 5.08
C PHE A 284 15.75 0.52 5.02
N PHE A 285 14.75 0.68 4.16
CA PHE A 285 13.81 -0.39 3.88
C PHE A 285 14.43 -1.51 3.03
N ALA A 286 13.96 -2.74 3.23
CA ALA A 286 14.14 -3.78 2.23
C ALA A 286 13.59 -3.31 0.87
N PRO A 287 14.13 -3.75 -0.27
CA PRO A 287 13.59 -3.32 -1.54
C PRO A 287 12.15 -3.80 -1.70
N TYR A 288 11.31 -2.94 -2.28
CA TYR A 288 9.87 -3.11 -2.28
C TYR A 288 9.21 -2.47 -3.49
N TYR A 289 7.97 -2.85 -3.79
CA TYR A 289 7.14 -2.26 -4.84
C TYR A 289 6.33 -1.09 -4.26
N PRO A 290 6.58 0.18 -4.65
CA PRO A 290 5.77 1.31 -4.22
C PRO A 290 4.38 1.30 -4.89
N GLY A 291 3.43 1.98 -4.25
CA GLY A 291 1.98 1.72 -4.25
C GLY A 291 1.23 1.55 -5.57
N ALA A 292 1.79 1.97 -6.70
CA ALA A 292 1.10 1.90 -7.99
C ALA A 292 0.61 0.47 -8.32
N SER A 293 1.53 -0.48 -8.52
CA SER A 293 1.18 -1.88 -8.75
C SER A 293 2.39 -2.80 -8.78
N TYR A 294 2.16 -4.08 -8.54
CA TYR A 294 3.08 -5.16 -8.87
C TYR A 294 2.31 -6.40 -9.34
N VAL A 295 3.02 -7.30 -10.02
CA VAL A 295 2.49 -8.59 -10.45
C VAL A 295 3.39 -9.71 -10.00
N THR A 296 2.79 -10.78 -9.50
CA THR A 296 3.51 -11.97 -9.05
C THR A 296 2.88 -13.24 -9.64
N THR A 297 3.61 -14.34 -9.59
CA THR A 297 3.00 -15.66 -9.70
C THR A 297 2.12 -15.92 -8.48
N GLY A 298 1.12 -16.80 -8.61
CA GLY A 298 0.31 -17.24 -7.45
C GLY A 298 1.16 -17.92 -6.38
N LYS A 299 2.15 -18.72 -6.79
CA LYS A 299 3.10 -19.35 -5.84
C LYS A 299 3.86 -18.33 -5.01
N PHE A 300 4.29 -17.22 -5.61
CA PHE A 300 4.95 -16.13 -4.89
C PHE A 300 4.02 -15.49 -3.85
N ALA A 301 2.77 -15.22 -4.22
CA ALA A 301 1.78 -14.69 -3.29
C ALA A 301 1.49 -15.64 -2.12
N LEU A 302 1.40 -16.95 -2.37
CA LEU A 302 1.23 -17.95 -1.31
C LEU A 302 2.43 -18.00 -0.36
N LYS A 303 3.66 -17.87 -0.87
CA LYS A 303 4.86 -17.79 -0.01
C LYS A 303 4.89 -16.51 0.83
N MET A 304 4.42 -15.38 0.29
CA MET A 304 4.26 -14.14 1.08
C MET A 304 3.20 -14.32 2.17
N GLU A 305 2.09 -14.99 1.87
CA GLU A 305 1.07 -15.31 2.88
C GLU A 305 1.66 -16.18 4.00
N ASP A 306 2.40 -17.26 3.65
CA ASP A 306 3.03 -18.13 4.64
C ASP A 306 4.10 -17.41 5.48
N ALA A 307 4.64 -16.27 5.01
CA ALA A 307 5.58 -15.43 5.72
C ALA A 307 4.92 -14.45 6.71
N LEU A 308 3.60 -14.21 6.61
CA LEU A 308 2.87 -13.34 7.54
C LEU A 308 3.08 -13.76 8.99
N LEU A 309 3.01 -15.06 9.28
CA LEU A 309 3.17 -15.61 10.63
C LEU A 309 4.56 -15.37 11.26
N ARG A 310 5.57 -15.03 10.46
CA ARG A 310 6.95 -14.78 10.91
C ARG A 310 7.37 -13.32 10.76
N THR A 311 6.53 -12.48 10.18
CA THR A 311 6.85 -11.08 9.88
C THR A 311 5.98 -10.17 10.72
N LYS A 312 6.61 -9.30 11.53
CA LYS A 312 5.87 -8.27 12.27
C LYS A 312 5.24 -7.28 11.30
N ILE A 313 3.94 -7.05 11.39
CA ILE A 313 3.25 -6.07 10.55
C ILE A 313 3.75 -4.64 10.87
N ILE A 314 4.08 -3.90 9.81
CA ILE A 314 4.56 -2.51 9.87
C ILE A 314 3.45 -1.61 9.32
N PRO A 315 3.23 -0.40 9.89
CA PRO A 315 2.20 0.56 9.46
C PRO A 315 2.53 1.25 8.13
N MET A 316 3.05 0.51 7.14
CA MET A 316 3.35 0.97 5.81
C MET A 316 3.26 -0.22 4.84
N ASP A 317 2.19 -0.25 4.08
CA ASP A 317 1.79 -1.35 3.20
C ASP A 317 2.88 -1.79 2.23
N ASP A 318 3.36 -0.87 1.40
CA ASP A 318 4.32 -1.20 0.34
C ASP A 318 5.65 -1.73 0.92
N VAL A 319 6.10 -1.15 2.04
CA VAL A 319 7.30 -1.61 2.74
C VAL A 319 7.09 -2.96 3.39
N PHE A 320 5.91 -3.22 3.95
CA PHE A 320 5.59 -4.52 4.53
C PHE A 320 5.63 -5.63 3.47
N ILE A 321 5.18 -5.37 2.24
CA ILE A 321 5.38 -6.30 1.12
C ILE A 321 6.88 -6.60 0.90
N GLY A 322 7.74 -5.58 0.97
CA GLY A 322 9.19 -5.77 0.90
C GLY A 322 9.75 -6.67 2.02
N GLU A 323 9.28 -6.50 3.25
CA GLU A 323 9.69 -7.37 4.37
C GLU A 323 9.18 -8.82 4.19
N LEU A 324 7.96 -9.03 3.67
CA LEU A 324 7.47 -10.37 3.35
C LEU A 324 8.31 -11.05 2.25
N ILE A 325 8.68 -10.31 1.21
CA ILE A 325 9.54 -10.81 0.13
C ILE A 325 10.91 -11.22 0.67
N LYS A 326 11.49 -10.42 1.56
CA LYS A 326 12.75 -10.69 2.26
C LYS A 326 12.65 -11.92 3.16
N GLU A 327 11.63 -12.00 4.01
CA GLU A 327 11.38 -13.13 4.92
C GLU A 327 11.17 -14.45 4.15
N ALA A 328 10.46 -14.40 3.02
CA ALA A 328 10.22 -15.57 2.17
C ALA A 328 11.39 -15.89 1.22
N ASN A 329 12.48 -15.11 1.24
CA ASN A 329 13.66 -15.26 0.38
C ASN A 329 13.30 -15.38 -1.11
N LEU A 330 12.47 -14.46 -1.60
CA LEU A 330 11.93 -14.52 -2.96
C LEU A 330 12.76 -13.72 -3.97
N THR A 331 12.77 -14.18 -5.22
CA THR A 331 13.44 -13.51 -6.34
C THR A 331 12.42 -12.70 -7.15
N TYR A 332 12.75 -11.46 -7.43
CA TYR A 332 11.87 -10.49 -8.07
C TYR A 332 12.69 -9.48 -8.90
N ARG A 333 12.02 -8.70 -9.75
CA ARG A 333 12.64 -7.62 -10.52
C ARG A 333 11.77 -6.37 -10.62
#